data_AF-A0A9D6DKN3-F1
#
_entry.id   AF-A0A9D6DKN3-F1
#
_cell.length_a   1.000
_cell.length_b   1.000
_cell.length_c   1.000
_cell.angle_alpha   90.00
_cell.angle_beta   90.00
_cell.angle_gamma   90.00
#
_symmetry.space_group_name_H-M   'P 1'
#
loop_
_entity.id
_entity.type
_entity.pdbx_description
1 polymer ?
#
loop_
_entity_poly.entity_id
_entity_poly.type
_entity_poly.pdbx_seq_one_letter_code
_entity_poly.pdbx_strand_id
1 'polypeptide(L)' 'ITNETLEARTHVDYTADQAEAVALARAGKIQAAFLIAPTTPEELRAVVRGGELMPQKSTHFYPKLLDGLVFQVVDR' A
#
# COMPACT_ATOMS: atom_id res chain seq x y z
N ILE A 1 13.92 -13.16 -0.76
CA ILE A 1 13.15 -12.80 0.46
C ILE A 1 11.83 -13.56 0.37
N THR A 2 11.52 -14.45 1.32
CA THR A 2 10.24 -15.20 1.35
C THR A 2 9.14 -14.34 1.98
N ASN A 3 7.85 -14.70 1.80
CA ASN A 3 6.73 -13.96 2.40
C ASN A 3 6.85 -13.85 3.92
N GLU A 4 7.29 -14.91 4.60
CA GLU A 4 7.53 -14.90 6.05
C GLU A 4 8.59 -13.86 6.47
N THR A 5 9.61 -13.65 5.65
CA THR A 5 10.65 -12.64 5.90
C THR A 5 10.15 -11.21 5.67
N LEU A 6 9.20 -11.02 4.74
CA LEU A 6 8.54 -9.72 4.51
C LEU A 6 7.58 -9.35 5.66
N GLU A 7 6.92 -10.33 6.25
CA GLU A 7 6.02 -10.13 7.39
C GLU A 7 6.78 -9.77 8.67
N ALA A 8 7.95 -10.37 8.87
CA ALA A 8 8.82 -10.07 10.01
C ALA A 8 9.41 -8.64 9.99
N ARG A 9 9.29 -7.89 8.89
CA ARG A 9 9.82 -6.51 8.71
C ARG A 9 11.32 -6.37 9.07
N THR A 10 12.08 -7.45 9.00
CA THR A 10 13.49 -7.45 9.41
C THR A 10 14.41 -6.83 8.35
N HIS A 11 13.93 -6.71 7.10
CA HIS A 11 14.77 -6.30 5.96
C HIS A 11 14.08 -5.35 4.97
N VAL A 12 12.75 -5.16 5.06
CA VAL A 12 11.99 -4.34 4.09
C VAL A 12 10.93 -3.51 4.82
N ASP A 13 11.06 -2.20 4.68
CA ASP A 13 10.10 -1.20 5.18
C ASP A 13 9.31 -0.55 4.04
N TYR A 14 8.16 0.02 4.37
CA TYR A 14 7.24 0.65 3.43
C TYR A 14 6.79 2.00 3.97
N THR A 15 6.88 3.03 3.14
CA THR A 15 6.29 4.35 3.40
C THR A 15 5.47 4.78 2.19
N ALA A 16 4.36 5.49 2.44
CA ALA A 16 3.58 6.15 1.41
C ALA A 16 4.15 7.54 1.06
N ASP A 17 5.09 8.05 1.86
CA ASP A 17 5.74 9.33 1.64
C ASP A 17 7.06 9.15 0.85
N GLN A 18 7.04 9.61 -0.39
CA GLN A 18 8.22 9.61 -1.26
C GLN A 18 9.38 10.42 -0.68
N ALA A 19 9.10 11.56 -0.04
CA ALA A 19 10.14 12.41 0.52
C ALA A 19 10.84 11.73 1.71
N GLU A 20 10.07 11.02 2.54
CA GLU A 20 10.62 10.21 3.63
C GLU A 20 11.56 9.13 3.11
N ALA A 21 11.14 8.36 2.08
CA ALA A 21 11.98 7.30 1.49
C ALA A 21 13.31 7.84 0.96
N VAL A 22 13.28 9.00 0.29
CA VAL A 22 14.49 9.66 -0.23
C VAL A 22 15.38 10.16 0.92
N ALA A 23 14.79 10.73 1.96
CA ALA A 23 15.54 11.22 3.12
C ALA A 23 16.25 10.09 3.86
N LEU A 24 15.59 8.95 4.06
CA LEU A 24 16.18 7.77 4.71
C LEU A 24 17.36 7.19 3.91
N ALA A 25 17.23 7.12 2.59
CA ALA A 25 18.30 6.65 1.71
C ALA A 25 19.50 7.60 1.73
N ARG A 26 19.26 8.92 1.64
CA ARG A 26 20.33 9.94 1.71
C ARG A 26 21.04 9.97 3.06
N ALA A 27 20.32 9.68 4.14
CA ALA A 27 20.89 9.58 5.49
C ALA A 27 21.66 8.27 5.74
N GLY A 28 21.71 7.35 4.77
CA GLY A 28 22.38 6.05 4.93
C GLY A 28 21.68 5.09 5.90
N LYS A 29 20.44 5.37 6.29
CA LYS A 29 19.66 4.52 7.22
C LYS A 29 19.13 3.25 6.56
N ILE A 30 19.00 3.28 5.23
CA ILE A 30 18.62 2.15 4.39
C ILE A 30 19.59 2.04 3.23
N GLN A 31 19.75 0.85 2.68
CA GLN A 31 20.69 0.59 1.59
C GLN A 31 20.20 1.13 0.24
N ALA A 32 18.87 1.11 0.03
CA ALA A 32 18.23 1.61 -1.18
C ALA A 32 16.75 1.92 -0.90
N ALA A 33 16.17 2.80 -1.71
CA ALA A 33 14.73 3.06 -1.75
C ALA A 33 14.22 2.84 -3.18
N PHE A 34 13.07 2.19 -3.33
CA PHE A 34 12.40 1.97 -4.60
C PHE A 34 11.11 2.80 -4.62
N LEU A 35 10.98 3.65 -5.63
CA LEU A 35 9.79 4.47 -5.84
C LEU A 35 8.95 3.84 -6.95
N ILE A 36 7.69 3.57 -6.67
CA ILE A 36 6.77 2.89 -7.59
C ILE A 36 5.68 3.88 -7.98
N ALA A 37 5.25 3.84 -9.24
CA ALA A 37 4.13 4.65 -9.70
C ALA A 37 2.85 4.27 -8.92
N PRO A 38 2.01 5.26 -8.55
CA PRO A 38 0.75 4.98 -7.88
C PRO A 38 -0.18 4.20 -8.81
N THR A 39 -0.86 3.17 -8.28
CA THR A 39 -1.87 2.42 -9.03
C THR A 39 -3.11 3.29 -9.26
N THR A 40 -3.59 3.33 -10.50
CA THR A 40 -4.83 4.02 -10.86
C THR A 40 -6.07 3.18 -10.49
N PRO A 41 -7.24 3.81 -10.27
CA PRO A 41 -8.49 3.09 -10.09
C PRO A 41 -8.84 2.15 -11.25
N GLU A 42 -8.48 2.52 -12.48
CA GLU A 42 -8.71 1.75 -13.70
C GLU A 42 -7.88 0.46 -13.71
N GLU A 43 -6.60 0.55 -13.37
CA GLU A 43 -5.70 -0.61 -13.24
C GLU A 43 -6.17 -1.56 -12.14
N LEU A 44 -6.54 -1.01 -10.97
CA LEU A 44 -7.11 -1.78 -9.89
C LEU A 44 -8.35 -2.56 -10.34
N ARG A 45 -9.29 -1.89 -11.01
CA ARG A 45 -10.51 -2.52 -11.55
C ARG A 45 -10.20 -3.59 -12.58
N ALA A 46 -9.15 -3.42 -13.37
CA ALA A 46 -8.74 -4.42 -14.36
C ALA A 46 -8.26 -5.71 -13.66
N VAL A 47 -7.39 -5.59 -12.65
CA VAL A 47 -6.86 -6.74 -11.88
C VAL A 47 -7.98 -7.47 -11.15
N VAL A 48 -8.85 -6.73 -10.44
CA VAL A 48 -9.97 -7.33 -9.69
C VAL A 48 -10.98 -8.03 -10.61
N ARG A 49 -11.29 -7.44 -11.77
CA ARG A 49 -12.17 -8.10 -12.77
C ARG A 49 -11.53 -9.33 -13.40
N GLY A 50 -10.20 -9.38 -13.46
CA GLY A 50 -9.44 -10.56 -13.89
C GLY A 50 -9.46 -11.71 -12.88
N GLY A 51 -10.01 -11.51 -11.68
CA GLY A 51 -9.98 -12.52 -10.61
C GLY A 51 -8.62 -12.65 -9.93
N GLU A 52 -7.70 -11.72 -10.20
CA GLU A 52 -6.35 -11.70 -9.63
C GLU A 52 -6.29 -10.82 -8.37
N LEU A 53 -5.29 -11.08 -7.53
CA LEU A 53 -5.03 -10.30 -6.33
C LEU A 53 -3.89 -9.32 -6.57
N MET A 54 -4.07 -8.09 -6.07
CA MET A 54 -3.00 -7.10 -6.05
C MET A 54 -1.84 -7.58 -5.15
N PRO A 55 -0.56 -7.31 -5.50
CA PRO A 55 0.57 -7.64 -4.64
C PRO A 55 0.44 -6.98 -3.26
N GLN A 56 1.05 -7.58 -2.24
CA GLN A 56 1.01 -7.06 -0.87
C GLN A 56 1.52 -5.60 -0.83
N LYS A 57 0.78 -4.70 -0.16
CA LYS A 57 1.15 -3.28 0.03
C LYS A 57 1.38 -2.49 -1.27
N SER A 58 0.78 -2.92 -2.38
CA SER A 58 0.87 -2.25 -3.69
C SER A 58 -0.03 -1.02 -3.83
N THR A 59 -0.98 -0.81 -2.92
CA THR A 59 -1.92 0.32 -2.95
C THR A 59 -2.09 0.95 -1.56
N HIS A 60 -2.09 2.27 -1.51
CA HIS A 60 -2.36 3.05 -0.30
C HIS A 60 -3.60 3.93 -0.54
N PHE A 61 -4.77 3.48 -0.10
CA PHE A 61 -5.99 4.26 -0.19
C PHE A 61 -6.04 5.30 0.92
N TYR A 62 -6.08 6.58 0.55
CA TYR A 62 -6.25 7.69 1.49
C TYR A 62 -7.39 8.64 1.05
N PRO A 63 -8.33 9.00 1.95
CA PRO A 63 -8.51 8.39 3.27
C PRO A 63 -8.82 6.90 3.12
N LYS A 64 -8.39 6.08 4.09
CA LYS A 64 -8.84 4.68 4.13
C LYS A 64 -10.37 4.70 4.08
N LEU A 65 -10.94 3.89 3.20
CA LEU A 65 -12.38 3.68 3.19
C LEU A 65 -12.78 3.36 4.62
N LEU A 66 -13.75 4.07 5.16
CA LEU A 66 -14.31 3.78 6.47
C LEU A 66 -15.05 2.44 6.38
N ASP A 67 -14.31 1.35 6.53
CA ASP A 67 -14.83 0.02 6.69
C ASP A 67 -15.38 -0.13 8.12
N GLY A 68 -16.68 -0.46 8.23
CA GLY A 68 -17.34 -0.72 9.52
C GLY A 68 -18.43 0.28 9.94
N LEU A 69 -18.71 1.33 9.17
CA LEU A 69 -19.88 2.21 9.41
C LEU A 69 -21.15 1.58 8.83
N VAL A 70 -21.93 0.89 9.68
CA VAL A 70 -23.29 0.45 9.35
C VAL A 70 -24.25 1.63 9.56
N PHE A 71 -24.75 2.22 8.48
CA PHE A 71 -25.86 3.17 8.56
C PHE A 71 -27.17 2.39 8.73
N GLN A 72 -27.86 2.54 9.87
CA GLN A 72 -29.29 2.22 9.92
C GLN A 72 -30.04 3.32 9.18
N VAL A 73 -30.69 2.96 8.06
CA VAL A 73 -31.65 3.85 7.41
C VAL A 73 -32.89 3.89 8.31
N VAL A 74 -33.16 5.03 8.92
CA VAL A 74 -34.44 5.30 9.59
C VAL A 74 -35.36 5.87 8.52
N ASP A 75 -36.22 5.03 7.96
CA ASP A 75 -37.35 5.50 7.15
C ASP A 75 -38.32 6.29 8.04
N ARG A 76 -38.84 7.41 7.56
CA ARG A 76 -39.87 8.21 8.24
C ARG A 76 -41.16 8.19 7.44
#